data_AF-A0A4S2JRS7-F1
#
_entry.id   AF-A0A4S2JRS7-F1
#
_cell.length_a   1.000
_cell.length_b   1.000
_cell.length_c   1.000
_cell.angle_alpha   90.00
_cell.angle_beta   90.00
_cell.angle_gamma   90.00
#
_symmetry.space_group_name_H-M   'P 1'
#
loop_
_entity.id
_entity.type
_entity.pdbx_description
1 polymer ?
#
loop_
_entity_poly.entity_id
_entity_poly.type
_entity_poly.pdbx_seq_one_letter_code
_entity_poly.pdbx_strand_id
1 'polypeptide(L)'
;MSSSSQYGPGSQVTVTIVGASFKGFFLQARDTGTNEWIGSWARTPNTNIHSECSAVTHADPRDKEQATFIWNAPANARGSVYFTGTVLKDYATFWSDLVSEVAR
;
A
#
# COMPACT_ATOMS: atom_id res chain seq x y z
N MET A 1 8.46 -3.10 -2.51
CA MET A 1 7.07 -3.58 -2.37
C MET A 1 6.72 -4.33 -3.65
N SER A 2 5.94 -5.40 -3.61
CA SER A 2 5.55 -6.14 -4.83
C SER A 2 4.02 -6.27 -4.96
N SER A 3 3.45 -6.00 -6.14
CA SER A 3 1.99 -6.04 -6.40
C SER A 3 1.64 -6.32 -7.88
N SER A 4 0.42 -6.74 -8.21
CA SER A 4 -0.05 -6.75 -9.62
C SER A 4 -0.32 -5.32 -10.12
N SER A 5 0.08 -4.98 -11.35
CA SER A 5 -0.23 -3.66 -11.94
C SER A 5 -1.65 -3.59 -12.48
N GLN A 6 -2.21 -4.67 -13.00
CA GLN A 6 -3.54 -4.67 -13.58
C GLN A 6 -4.58 -5.20 -12.59
N TYR A 7 -5.74 -4.55 -12.57
CA TYR A 7 -6.88 -4.96 -11.75
C TYR A 7 -8.18 -5.01 -12.55
N GLY A 8 -9.00 -5.99 -12.20
CA GLY A 8 -10.39 -6.09 -12.65
C GLY A 8 -11.37 -5.57 -11.60
N PRO A 9 -12.64 -5.36 -11.97
CA PRO A 9 -13.65 -4.87 -11.03
C PRO A 9 -13.80 -5.79 -9.82
N GLY A 10 -13.69 -5.24 -8.62
CA GLY A 10 -13.81 -5.99 -7.35
C GLY A 10 -12.68 -6.99 -7.06
N SER A 11 -11.63 -7.02 -7.88
CA SER A 11 -10.46 -7.86 -7.62
C SER A 11 -9.68 -7.39 -6.39
N GLN A 12 -8.93 -8.30 -5.77
CA GLN A 12 -8.09 -8.02 -4.62
C GLN A 12 -6.62 -8.17 -5.00
N VAL A 13 -5.78 -7.23 -4.55
CA VAL A 13 -4.34 -7.27 -4.73
C VAL A 13 -3.67 -7.33 -3.37
N THR A 14 -2.80 -8.32 -3.17
CA THR A 14 -1.95 -8.40 -1.98
C THR A 14 -0.75 -7.48 -2.17
N VAL A 15 -0.51 -6.62 -1.19
CA VAL A 15 0.63 -5.69 -1.16
C VAL A 15 1.48 -6.03 0.05
N THR A 16 2.75 -6.29 -0.18
CA THR A 16 3.68 -6.68 0.89
C THR A 16 4.85 -5.71 0.98
N ILE A 17 5.11 -5.23 2.19
CA ILE A 17 6.35 -4.56 2.58
C ILE A 17 7.28 -5.63 3.17
N VAL A 18 8.44 -5.80 2.54
CA VAL A 18 9.54 -6.68 2.98
C VAL A 18 10.86 -5.95 2.81
N GLY A 19 11.86 -6.32 3.61
CA GLY A 19 13.20 -5.72 3.56
C GLY A 19 13.82 -5.66 4.95
N ALA A 20 14.48 -4.54 5.26
CA ALA A 20 14.95 -4.26 6.61
C ALA A 20 13.75 -4.05 7.56
N SER A 21 13.95 -4.34 8.85
CA SER A 21 12.96 -4.07 9.89
C SER A 21 12.54 -2.60 9.91
N PHE A 22 11.25 -2.38 10.15
CA PHE A 22 10.63 -1.05 10.14
C PHE A 22 9.58 -0.91 11.25
N LYS A 23 9.32 0.33 11.69
CA LYS A 23 8.35 0.66 12.75
C LYS A 23 7.08 1.25 12.19
N GLY A 24 7.21 2.06 11.14
CA GLY A 24 6.10 2.78 10.53
C GLY A 24 6.06 2.60 9.02
N PHE A 25 4.87 2.81 8.47
CA PHE A 25 4.67 2.88 7.03
C PHE A 25 3.47 3.77 6.74
N PHE A 26 3.45 4.33 5.54
CA PHE A 26 2.32 5.01 4.94
C PHE A 26 2.25 4.57 3.47
N LEU A 27 1.18 3.90 3.07
CA LEU A 27 0.96 3.42 1.71
C LEU A 27 -0.26 4.09 1.09
N GLN A 28 -0.20 4.40 -0.19
CA GLN A 28 -1.30 4.89 -1.01
C GLN A 28 -1.45 4.03 -2.26
N ALA A 29 -2.68 3.89 -2.75
CA ALA A 29 -2.99 3.28 -4.04
C ALA A 29 -3.43 4.36 -5.04
N ARG A 30 -2.83 4.35 -6.23
CA ARG A 30 -3.06 5.38 -7.26
C ARG A 30 -3.25 4.78 -8.64
N ASP A 31 -4.08 5.43 -9.44
CA ASP A 31 -4.26 5.08 -10.84
C ASP A 31 -3.02 5.50 -11.64
N THR A 32 -2.51 4.61 -12.48
CA THR A 32 -1.31 4.87 -13.28
C THR A 32 -1.50 5.91 -14.38
N GLY A 33 -2.73 6.14 -14.85
CA GLY A 33 -3.05 7.11 -15.90
C GLY A 33 -3.44 8.48 -15.37
N THR A 34 -4.27 8.53 -14.31
CA THR A 34 -4.78 9.79 -13.76
C THR A 34 -4.05 10.28 -12.52
N ASN A 35 -3.25 9.43 -11.86
CA ASN A 35 -2.58 9.71 -10.58
C ASN A 35 -3.58 10.00 -9.43
N GLU A 36 -4.86 9.71 -9.61
CA GLU A 36 -5.89 9.86 -8.59
C GLU A 36 -5.86 8.69 -7.61
N TRP A 37 -6.35 8.94 -6.39
CA TRP A 37 -6.52 7.89 -5.37
C TRP A 37 -7.62 6.92 -5.78
N ILE A 38 -7.33 5.62 -5.72
CA ILE A 38 -8.27 4.60 -6.18
C ILE A 38 -8.35 3.39 -5.24
N GLY A 39 -9.53 2.79 -5.22
CA GLY A 39 -9.82 1.59 -4.45
C GLY A 39 -9.76 1.83 -2.93
N SER A 40 -9.78 0.73 -2.18
CA SER A 40 -9.83 0.77 -0.72
C SER A 40 -8.95 -0.31 -0.10
N TRP A 41 -8.44 -0.05 1.08
CA TRP A 41 -7.69 -1.04 1.85
C TRP A 41 -8.66 -1.89 2.68
N ALA A 42 -8.43 -3.19 2.73
CA ALA A 42 -9.11 -4.07 3.68
C ALA A 42 -8.58 -3.80 5.09
N ARG A 43 -9.43 -4.02 6.10
CA ARG A 43 -9.05 -3.86 7.50
C ARG A 43 -7.99 -4.90 7.89
N THR A 44 -6.80 -4.42 8.22
CA THR A 44 -5.71 -5.23 8.80
C THR A 44 -5.51 -4.85 10.27
N PRO A 45 -5.26 -5.80 11.19
CA PRO A 45 -4.94 -5.47 12.57
C PRO A 45 -3.73 -4.53 12.69
N ASN A 46 -3.75 -3.64 13.68
CA ASN A 46 -2.66 -2.67 13.93
C ASN A 46 -2.38 -1.70 12.77
N THR A 47 -3.42 -1.38 12.00
CA THR A 47 -3.36 -0.40 10.90
C THR A 47 -4.51 0.60 11.02
N ASN A 48 -4.28 1.82 10.53
CA ASN A 48 -5.30 2.83 10.33
C ASN A 48 -5.50 3.05 8.82
N ILE A 49 -6.75 3.09 8.39
CA ILE A 49 -7.13 3.28 6.98
C ILE A 49 -7.68 4.70 6.82
N HIS A 50 -7.21 5.38 5.78
CA HIS A 50 -7.65 6.70 5.34
C HIS A 50 -8.31 6.55 3.97
N SER A 51 -9.63 6.32 3.98
CA SER A 51 -10.41 6.08 2.76
C SER A 51 -10.44 7.27 1.82
N GLU A 52 -10.35 8.49 2.36
CA GLU A 52 -10.36 9.76 1.63
C GLU A 52 -9.17 9.92 0.67
N CYS A 53 -8.09 9.18 0.89
CA CYS A 53 -6.88 9.23 0.07
C CYS A 53 -6.34 7.84 -0.29
N SER A 54 -7.21 6.82 -0.25
CA SER A 54 -6.89 5.41 -0.52
C SER A 54 -5.56 4.99 0.14
N ALA A 55 -5.43 5.30 1.43
CA ALA A 55 -4.19 5.10 2.17
C ALA A 55 -4.33 4.21 3.41
N VAL A 56 -3.23 3.58 3.81
CA VAL A 56 -3.12 2.79 5.03
C VAL A 56 -1.79 3.10 5.74
N THR A 57 -1.85 3.21 7.06
CA THR A 57 -0.70 3.51 7.93
C THR A 57 -0.67 2.59 9.14
N HIS A 58 0.48 2.50 9.80
CA HIS A 58 0.64 1.82 11.07
C HIS A 58 -0.22 2.44 12.20
N ALA A 59 -0.67 1.61 13.13
CA ALA A 59 -1.36 2.05 14.36
C ALA A 59 -0.46 2.03 15.60
N ASP A 60 0.71 1.38 15.53
CA ASP A 60 1.68 1.29 16.61
C ASP A 60 3.13 1.32 16.10
N PRO A 61 4.09 1.76 16.93
CA PRO A 61 5.50 1.88 16.55
C PRO A 61 6.33 0.61 16.80
N ARG A 62 5.70 -0.58 16.96
CA ARG A 62 6.45 -1.83 17.17
C ARG A 62 7.24 -2.21 15.93
N ASP A 63 8.37 -2.87 16.12
CA ASP A 63 9.20 -3.38 15.03
C ASP A 63 8.45 -4.44 14.22
N LYS A 64 8.60 -4.37 12.90
CA LYS A 64 7.96 -5.22 11.90
C LYS A 64 9.03 -5.69 10.91
N GLU A 65 9.09 -6.99 10.68
CA GLU A 65 9.96 -7.58 9.63
C GLU A 65 9.23 -7.63 8.28
N GLN A 66 7.90 -7.76 8.32
CA GLN A 66 7.02 -7.81 7.17
C GLN A 66 5.66 -7.23 7.53
N ALA A 67 5.01 -6.58 6.56
CA ALA A 67 3.60 -6.24 6.66
C ALA A 67 2.88 -6.53 5.33
N THR A 68 1.70 -7.14 5.43
CA THR A 68 0.90 -7.56 4.28
C THR A 68 -0.48 -6.92 4.36
N PHE A 69 -0.92 -6.37 3.24
CA PHE A 69 -2.18 -5.66 3.11
C PHE A 69 -2.96 -6.20 1.92
N ILE A 70 -4.28 -6.04 1.96
CA ILE A 70 -5.16 -6.34 0.84
C ILE A 70 -5.73 -5.01 0.35
N TRP A 71 -5.49 -4.70 -0.91
CA TRP A 71 -6.14 -3.61 -1.61
C TRP A 71 -7.30 -4.16 -2.46
N ASN A 72 -8.44 -3.51 -2.39
CA ASN A 72 -9.65 -3.85 -3.13
C ASN A 72 -9.80 -2.87 -4.29
N ALA A 73 -9.86 -3.41 -5.51
CA ALA A 73 -10.19 -2.64 -6.68
C ALA A 73 -11.64 -2.11 -6.62
N PRO A 74 -11.92 -0.93 -7.23
CA PRO A 74 -13.29 -0.44 -7.36
C PRO A 74 -14.19 -1.46 -8.08
N ALA A 75 -15.45 -1.58 -7.64
CA ALA A 75 -16.38 -2.59 -8.17
C ALA A 75 -16.83 -2.34 -9.62
N ASN A 76 -16.63 -1.13 -10.13
CA ASN A 76 -17.08 -0.66 -11.44
C ASN A 76 -15.94 -0.19 -12.35
N ALA A 77 -14.67 -0.40 -11.96
CA ALA A 77 -13.51 0.04 -12.71
C ALA A 77 -12.57 -1.12 -13.03
N ARG A 78 -11.84 -0.97 -14.13
CA ARG A 78 -10.72 -1.81 -14.51
C ARG A 78 -9.59 -0.88 -14.92
N GLY A 79 -8.35 -1.28 -14.72
CA GLY A 79 -7.24 -0.41 -15.05
C GLY A 79 -5.93 -0.89 -14.47
N SER A 80 -5.03 0.07 -14.28
CA SER A 80 -3.71 -0.18 -13.75
C SER A 80 -3.44 0.68 -12.53
N VAL A 81 -3.07 0.02 -11.43
CA VAL A 81 -2.78 0.61 -10.13
C VAL A 81 -1.29 0.51 -9.82
N TYR A 82 -0.76 1.51 -9.14
CA TYR A 82 0.53 1.41 -8.47
C TYR A 82 0.38 1.81 -7.01
N PHE A 83 1.22 1.23 -6.17
CA PHE A 83 1.27 1.55 -4.75
C PHE A 83 2.52 2.38 -4.49
N THR A 84 2.35 3.46 -3.74
CA THR A 84 3.44 4.35 -3.37
C THR A 84 3.40 4.61 -1.87
N GLY A 85 4.55 4.87 -1.26
CA GLY A 85 4.57 5.12 0.17
C GLY A 85 5.92 5.45 0.76
N THR A 86 5.90 5.63 2.08
CA THR A 86 7.08 5.82 2.91
C THR A 86 7.15 4.69 3.93
N VAL A 87 8.34 4.16 4.16
CA VAL A 87 8.62 3.17 5.21
C VAL A 87 9.65 3.76 6.18
N LEU A 88 9.36 3.69 7.47
CA LEU A 88 10.14 4.30 8.54
C LEU A 88 10.76 3.21 9.41
N LYS A 89 12.09 3.18 9.52
CA LYS A 89 12.79 2.33 10.48
C LYS A 89 12.99 3.03 11.81
N ASP A 90 13.54 4.24 11.77
CA ASP A 90 13.76 5.12 12.93
C ASP A 90 13.82 6.59 12.46
N TYR A 91 13.91 7.54 13.40
CA TYR A 91 13.91 8.97 13.09
C TYR A 91 15.01 9.41 12.10
N ALA A 92 16.13 8.69 12.03
CA ALA A 92 17.22 8.99 11.13
C ALA A 92 17.14 8.21 9.81
N THR A 93 16.41 7.10 9.79
CA THR A 93 16.39 6.14 8.68
C THR A 93 14.97 5.90 8.18
N PHE A 94 14.68 6.43 6.99
CA PHE A 94 13.43 6.21 6.28
C PHE A 94 13.66 6.14 4.77
N TRP A 95 12.72 5.50 4.09
CA TRP A 95 12.68 5.40 2.63
C TRP A 95 11.37 5.99 2.15
N SER A 96 11.43 7.15 1.49
CA SER A 96 10.29 7.82 0.86
C SER A 96 10.17 7.43 -0.61
N ASP A 97 9.02 7.75 -1.20
CA ASP A 97 8.76 7.60 -2.64
C ASP A 97 8.96 6.16 -3.15
N LEU A 98 8.74 5.19 -2.26
CA LEU A 98 8.82 3.78 -2.60
C LEU A 98 7.63 3.42 -3.47
N VAL A 99 7.89 3.08 -4.72
CA VAL A 99 6.88 2.55 -5.64
C VAL A 99 6.93 1.02 -5.62
N SER A 100 5.76 0.38 -5.61
CA SER A 100 5.67 -1.07 -5.74
C SER A 100 6.17 -1.53 -7.10
N GLU A 101 7.10 -2.47 -7.07
CA GLU A 101 7.45 -3.25 -8.26
C GLU A 101 6.31 -4.19 -8.60
N VAL A 102 6.05 -4.37 -9.88
CA VAL A 102 5.02 -5.30 -10.30
C VAL A 102 5.55 -6.72 -10.09
N ALA A 103 4.89 -7.54 -9.27
CA ALA A 103 5.17 -8.97 -9.22
C ALA A 103 4.89 -9.53 -10.62
N ARG A 104 5.93 -9.91 -11.35
CA ARG A 104 5.83 -10.42 -12.72
C ARG A 104 5.33 -11.86 -12.73
#